data_AF-A0A7X3TN81-F1
#
_entry.id   AF-A0A7X3TN81-F1
#
_cell.length_a   1.000
_cell.length_b   1.000
_cell.length_c   1.000
_cell.angle_alpha   90.00
_cell.angle_beta   90.00
_cell.angle_gamma   90.00
#
_symmetry.space_group_name_H-M   'P 1'
#
loop_
_entity.id
_entity.type
_entity.pdbx_description
1 polymer ?
#
loop_
_entity_poly.entity_id
_entity_poly.type
_entity_poly.pdbx_seq_one_letter_code
_entity_poly.pdbx_strand_id
1 'polypeptide(L)'
;MTGQLFTHYFLTDGIKTTPEWQASVDQPEAFAAFRNGVARHHDALSRSRNPNEARTEEELIRPVLELLGWTEYVPQPSAAGHEDIPDHLLFADADSKARAGNPFQYATVVEESKRFGLALDSRDRNDRAQRGTPHGQILRYLATAEIESEGRIRWGILTNGSVWRLYDYRARPRASGFFEADLAELLQPGKEDDLRVFHLLFRRESFTLRDGATTTFLEEALAEGRRYEEQVAQDLSGVVFERVFPNLVNALVQKSEESLVASRDAALIFLYRLLFVLYAEDRGLLPVNDERYDDYGLRKPVRDDIASRMAADDTYSAIATNYYDHLTTLFKLIDKGDESIGLPPYNGGLFAAEAAPLLETVRLADEEIAPIIYDLSHTEDSQGVRRFVNYRDMSVQQLGSIYE
;
A
#
# COMPACT_ATOMS: atom_id res chain seq x y z
N MET A 1 -5.92 -7.12 -1.44
CA MET A 1 -5.17 -6.12 -2.26
C MET A 1 -3.95 -5.64 -1.49
N THR A 2 -2.76 -5.66 -2.09
CA THR A 2 -1.48 -5.27 -1.45
C THR A 2 -0.60 -4.46 -2.44
N GLY A 3 0.62 -4.05 -2.02
CA GLY A 3 1.54 -3.24 -2.83
C GLY A 3 1.63 -1.76 -2.46
N GLN A 4 2.62 -1.03 -3.01
CA GLN A 4 2.90 0.40 -2.68
C GLN A 4 2.74 1.32 -3.90
N LEU A 5 2.17 0.84 -5.01
CA LEU A 5 1.99 1.67 -6.20
C LEU A 5 0.94 2.76 -6.00
N PHE A 6 -0.23 2.41 -5.44
CA PHE A 6 -1.29 3.34 -5.09
C PHE A 6 -1.41 3.47 -3.59
N THR A 7 -1.81 4.66 -3.14
CA THR A 7 -2.06 4.94 -1.73
C THR A 7 -3.29 4.19 -1.26
N HIS A 8 -3.35 3.84 0.02
CA HIS A 8 -4.51 3.17 0.58
C HIS A 8 -5.76 4.04 0.41
N TYR A 9 -5.62 5.34 0.68
CA TYR A 9 -6.69 6.33 0.50
C TYR A 9 -7.26 6.29 -0.92
N PHE A 10 -6.42 6.28 -1.96
CA PHE A 10 -6.94 6.27 -3.32
C PHE A 10 -7.74 4.99 -3.59
N LEU A 11 -7.24 3.84 -3.15
CA LEU A 11 -7.90 2.55 -3.37
C LEU A 11 -9.24 2.41 -2.63
N THR A 12 -9.43 3.08 -1.49
CA THR A 12 -10.64 2.97 -0.65
C THR A 12 -11.64 4.10 -0.84
N ASP A 13 -11.17 5.33 -0.98
CA ASP A 13 -11.99 6.54 -0.91
C ASP A 13 -11.78 7.42 -2.14
N GLY A 14 -10.53 7.72 -2.50
CA GLY A 14 -10.19 8.63 -3.59
C GLY A 14 -10.79 8.17 -4.93
N ILE A 15 -10.64 6.88 -5.26
CA ILE A 15 -11.21 6.28 -6.47
C ILE A 15 -12.73 6.44 -6.54
N LYS A 16 -13.43 6.45 -5.40
CA LYS A 16 -14.89 6.58 -5.34
C LYS A 16 -15.39 7.94 -5.79
N THR A 17 -14.53 8.96 -5.75
CA THR A 17 -14.86 10.31 -6.23
C THR A 17 -14.68 10.45 -7.75
N THR A 18 -14.07 9.47 -8.42
CA THR A 18 -13.78 9.54 -9.86
C THR A 18 -15.03 9.33 -10.71
N PRO A 19 -15.15 10.00 -11.87
CA PRO A 19 -16.22 9.72 -12.84
C PRO A 19 -16.27 8.25 -13.28
N GLU A 20 -15.12 7.59 -13.36
CA GLU A 20 -14.99 6.18 -13.73
C GLU A 20 -15.67 5.26 -12.70
N TRP A 21 -15.48 5.54 -11.41
CA TRP A 21 -16.15 4.82 -10.35
C TRP A 21 -17.65 5.04 -10.41
N GLN A 22 -18.10 6.29 -10.48
CA GLN A 22 -19.53 6.63 -10.54
C GLN A 22 -20.21 5.97 -11.75
N ALA A 23 -19.61 6.07 -12.94
CA ALA A 23 -20.12 5.40 -14.13
C ALA A 23 -20.24 3.88 -13.97
N SER A 24 -19.29 3.27 -13.27
CA SER A 24 -19.35 1.82 -13.02
C SER A 24 -20.45 1.45 -12.02
N VAL A 25 -20.78 2.33 -11.07
CA VAL A 25 -21.91 2.16 -10.14
C VAL A 25 -23.23 2.36 -10.87
N ASP A 26 -23.31 3.34 -11.76
CA ASP A 26 -24.49 3.65 -12.58
C ASP A 26 -24.79 2.57 -13.63
N GLN A 27 -23.80 1.75 -13.99
CA GLN A 27 -23.93 0.63 -14.93
C GLN A 27 -23.71 -0.73 -14.24
N PRO A 28 -24.59 -1.12 -13.30
CA PRO A 28 -24.40 -2.32 -12.49
C PRO A 28 -24.40 -3.61 -13.33
N GLU A 29 -25.12 -3.65 -14.45
CA GLU A 29 -25.19 -4.81 -15.33
C GLU A 29 -23.86 -5.10 -16.04
N ALA A 30 -23.16 -4.07 -16.51
CA ALA A 30 -21.86 -4.22 -17.17
C ALA A 30 -20.82 -4.77 -16.19
N PHE A 31 -20.77 -4.21 -14.98
CA PHE A 31 -19.87 -4.71 -13.93
C PHE A 31 -20.25 -6.12 -13.47
N ALA A 32 -21.54 -6.44 -13.36
CA ALA A 32 -21.99 -7.80 -13.04
C ALA A 32 -21.60 -8.81 -14.13
N ALA A 33 -21.70 -8.43 -15.41
CA ALA A 33 -21.25 -9.26 -16.53
C ALA A 33 -19.75 -9.53 -16.47
N PHE A 34 -18.94 -8.50 -16.18
CA PHE A 34 -17.51 -8.64 -15.92
C PHE A 34 -17.24 -9.64 -14.77
N ARG A 35 -17.84 -9.42 -13.59
CA ARG A 35 -17.68 -10.30 -12.42
C ARG A 35 -18.04 -11.75 -12.75
N ASN A 36 -19.18 -11.97 -13.38
CA ASN A 36 -19.66 -13.31 -13.73
C ASN A 36 -18.74 -13.99 -14.75
N GLY A 37 -18.23 -13.23 -15.72
CA GLY A 37 -17.24 -13.71 -16.68
C GLY A 37 -15.96 -14.18 -15.99
N VAL A 38 -15.35 -13.32 -15.17
CA VAL A 38 -14.13 -13.63 -14.41
C VAL A 38 -14.34 -14.85 -13.51
N ALA A 39 -15.46 -14.88 -12.75
CA ALA A 39 -15.80 -16.00 -11.87
C ALA A 39 -15.89 -17.32 -12.64
N ARG A 40 -16.55 -17.32 -13.80
CA ARG A 40 -16.70 -18.52 -14.63
C ARG A 40 -15.35 -19.08 -15.10
N HIS A 41 -14.44 -18.22 -15.58
CA HIS A 41 -13.12 -18.65 -16.04
C HIS A 41 -12.24 -19.14 -14.88
N HIS A 42 -12.27 -18.42 -13.76
CA HIS A 42 -11.51 -18.78 -12.56
C HIS A 42 -11.99 -20.13 -11.97
N ASP A 43 -13.30 -20.33 -11.86
CA ASP A 43 -13.90 -21.58 -11.39
C ASP A 43 -13.61 -22.78 -12.31
N ALA A 44 -13.58 -22.56 -13.62
CA ALA A 44 -13.25 -23.60 -14.58
C ALA A 44 -11.81 -24.08 -14.42
N LEU A 45 -10.86 -23.15 -14.29
CA LEU A 45 -9.44 -23.49 -14.18
C LEU A 45 -9.07 -24.03 -12.80
N SER A 46 -9.64 -23.48 -11.72
CA SER A 46 -9.35 -23.93 -10.34
C SER A 46 -9.78 -25.37 -10.05
N ARG A 47 -10.76 -25.90 -10.79
CA ARG A 47 -11.16 -27.32 -10.74
C ARG A 47 -10.22 -28.25 -11.51
N SER A 48 -9.34 -27.69 -12.34
CA SER A 48 -8.34 -28.46 -13.08
C SER A 48 -7.19 -28.90 -12.18
N ARG A 49 -6.71 -30.13 -12.37
CA ARG A 49 -5.52 -30.63 -11.68
C ARG A 49 -4.26 -30.10 -12.36
N ASN A 50 -3.52 -29.24 -11.66
CA ASN A 50 -2.22 -28.69 -12.09
C ASN A 50 -2.19 -28.17 -13.54
N PRO A 51 -3.00 -27.15 -13.89
CA PRO A 51 -2.93 -26.55 -15.21
C PRO A 51 -1.52 -25.98 -15.45
N ASN A 52 -0.97 -26.23 -16.64
CA ASN A 52 0.32 -25.67 -17.05
C ASN A 52 0.16 -24.20 -17.48
N GLU A 53 1.26 -23.54 -17.84
CA GLU A 53 1.28 -22.12 -18.23
C GLU A 53 0.36 -21.83 -19.40
N ALA A 54 0.56 -22.52 -20.54
CA ALA A 54 -0.24 -22.34 -21.74
C ALA A 54 -1.76 -22.49 -21.50
N ARG A 55 -2.17 -23.49 -20.70
CA ARG A 55 -3.58 -23.67 -20.35
C ARG A 55 -4.11 -22.59 -19.41
N THR A 56 -3.30 -22.14 -18.46
CA THR A 56 -3.65 -21.01 -17.58
C THR A 56 -3.87 -19.75 -18.40
N GLU A 57 -3.01 -19.54 -19.38
CA GLU A 57 -3.07 -18.42 -20.29
C GLU A 57 -4.33 -18.45 -21.17
N GLU A 58 -4.59 -19.58 -21.83
CA GLU A 58 -5.71 -19.76 -22.76
C GLU A 58 -7.08 -19.80 -22.08
N GLU A 59 -7.21 -20.48 -20.93
CA GLU A 59 -8.52 -20.70 -20.29
C GLU A 59 -8.90 -19.63 -19.26
N LEU A 60 -7.93 -18.85 -18.74
CA LEU A 60 -8.16 -17.84 -17.71
C LEU A 60 -7.57 -16.47 -18.05
N ILE A 61 -6.27 -16.33 -18.26
CA ILE A 61 -5.63 -15.01 -18.35
C ILE A 61 -6.14 -14.23 -19.58
N ARG A 62 -6.10 -14.82 -20.78
CA ARG A 62 -6.58 -14.18 -22.01
C ARG A 62 -8.07 -13.83 -21.95
N PRO A 63 -8.98 -14.73 -21.52
CA PRO A 63 -10.38 -14.36 -21.31
C PRO A 63 -10.58 -13.21 -20.31
N VAL A 64 -9.79 -13.14 -19.24
CA VAL A 64 -9.86 -12.03 -18.28
C VAL A 64 -9.33 -10.73 -18.90
N LEU A 65 -8.23 -10.78 -19.66
CA LEU A 65 -7.73 -9.64 -20.43
C LEU A 65 -8.79 -9.12 -21.42
N GLU A 66 -9.47 -10.01 -22.14
CA GLU A 66 -10.57 -9.64 -23.05
C GLU A 66 -11.74 -8.98 -22.30
N LEU A 67 -12.13 -9.50 -21.14
CA LEU A 67 -13.15 -8.89 -20.27
C LEU A 67 -12.71 -7.51 -19.73
N LEU A 68 -11.41 -7.27 -19.60
CA LEU A 68 -10.79 -5.98 -19.27
C LEU A 68 -10.63 -5.07 -20.51
N GLY A 69 -11.13 -5.48 -21.68
CA GLY A 69 -11.10 -4.69 -22.90
C GLY A 69 -9.81 -4.82 -23.72
N TRP A 70 -8.88 -5.70 -23.34
CA TRP A 70 -7.66 -5.97 -24.09
C TRP A 70 -7.92 -6.97 -25.22
N THR A 71 -8.43 -6.50 -26.35
CA THR A 71 -8.66 -7.34 -27.55
C THR A 71 -7.47 -7.36 -28.51
N GLU A 72 -6.56 -6.39 -28.37
CA GLU A 72 -5.42 -6.23 -29.27
C GLU A 72 -4.11 -6.55 -28.56
N TYR A 73 -3.60 -7.76 -28.79
CA TYR A 73 -2.31 -8.19 -28.29
C TYR A 73 -1.54 -9.00 -29.34
N VAL A 74 -0.22 -9.10 -29.16
CA VAL A 74 0.67 -9.94 -29.96
C VAL A 74 1.38 -10.91 -29.01
N PRO A 75 1.10 -12.22 -29.08
CA PRO A 75 1.91 -13.23 -28.39
C PRO A 75 3.32 -13.19 -28.96
N GLN A 76 4.32 -13.12 -28.10
CA GLN A 76 5.70 -13.18 -28.57
C GLN A 76 6.18 -14.63 -28.60
N PRO A 77 6.67 -15.13 -29.75
CA PRO A 77 7.24 -16.47 -29.78
C PRO A 77 8.54 -16.47 -28.98
N SER A 78 8.70 -17.46 -28.08
CA SER A 78 9.98 -17.76 -27.43
C SER A 78 10.98 -18.26 -28.48
N ALA A 79 11.57 -17.34 -29.25
CA ALA A 79 12.57 -17.70 -30.25
C ALA A 79 13.82 -18.21 -29.51
N ALA A 80 14.27 -19.42 -29.88
CA ALA A 80 15.46 -20.05 -29.31
C ALA A 80 16.68 -19.11 -29.44
N GLY A 81 17.04 -18.43 -28.35
CA GLY A 81 18.20 -17.52 -28.28
C GLY A 81 17.91 -16.10 -27.78
N HIS A 82 16.65 -15.66 -27.75
CA HIS A 82 16.26 -14.40 -27.08
C HIS A 82 15.54 -14.74 -25.77
N GLU A 83 16.31 -14.82 -24.67
CA GLU A 83 15.84 -15.28 -23.36
C GLU A 83 15.02 -14.24 -22.56
N ASP A 84 14.82 -13.03 -23.09
CA ASP A 84 14.13 -11.94 -22.37
C ASP A 84 13.05 -11.24 -23.25
N ILE A 85 12.01 -11.98 -23.65
CA ILE A 85 10.83 -11.43 -24.35
C ILE A 85 9.58 -11.72 -23.51
N PRO A 86 8.69 -10.73 -23.27
CA PRO A 86 7.45 -10.94 -22.53
C PRO A 86 6.42 -11.76 -23.30
N ASP A 87 5.53 -12.46 -22.58
CA ASP A 87 4.49 -13.31 -23.17
C ASP A 87 3.54 -12.54 -24.09
N HIS A 88 3.04 -11.38 -23.64
CA HIS A 88 2.25 -10.48 -24.48
C HIS A 88 2.69 -9.04 -24.42
N LEU A 89 2.52 -8.38 -25.56
CA LEU A 89 2.44 -6.93 -25.64
C LEU A 89 0.98 -6.55 -25.92
N LEU A 90 0.42 -5.73 -25.02
CA LEU A 90 -0.96 -5.26 -25.11
C LEU A 90 -0.98 -3.88 -25.79
N PHE A 91 -1.92 -3.69 -26.72
CA PHE A 91 -2.05 -2.47 -27.51
C PHE A 91 -3.35 -1.75 -27.19
N ALA A 92 -3.30 -0.42 -27.26
CA ALA A 92 -4.47 0.44 -27.08
C ALA A 92 -5.55 0.18 -28.15
N ASP A 93 -5.16 -0.09 -29.40
CA ASP A 93 -6.07 -0.28 -30.52
C ASP A 93 -5.43 -1.06 -31.68
N ALA A 94 -6.26 -1.46 -32.63
CA ALA A 94 -5.85 -2.27 -33.78
C ALA A 94 -4.89 -1.51 -34.71
N ASP A 95 -5.01 -0.18 -34.81
CA ASP A 95 -4.14 0.65 -35.63
C ASP A 95 -2.71 0.68 -35.07
N SER A 96 -2.58 0.83 -33.76
CA SER A 96 -1.31 0.79 -33.03
C SER A 96 -0.62 -0.56 -33.19
N LYS A 97 -1.39 -1.65 -33.09
CA LYS A 97 -0.90 -3.02 -33.36
C LYS A 97 -0.47 -3.21 -34.81
N ALA A 98 -1.26 -2.74 -35.78
CA ALA A 98 -0.96 -2.89 -37.21
C ALA A 98 0.27 -2.10 -37.65
N ARG A 99 0.55 -0.96 -37.01
CA ARG A 99 1.74 -0.13 -37.28
C ARG A 99 3.02 -0.68 -36.66
N ALA A 100 2.92 -1.67 -35.77
CA ALA A 100 4.06 -2.22 -35.07
C ALA A 100 4.91 -3.14 -35.96
N GLY A 101 5.84 -2.54 -36.71
CA GLY A 101 6.96 -3.27 -37.32
C GLY A 101 7.93 -3.82 -36.25
N ASN A 102 8.17 -3.04 -35.19
CA ASN A 102 8.71 -3.49 -33.91
C ASN A 102 7.57 -3.42 -32.86
N PRO A 103 7.14 -4.56 -32.28
CA PRO A 103 6.07 -4.63 -31.28
C PRO A 103 6.19 -3.64 -30.11
N PHE A 104 7.41 -3.34 -29.64
CA PHE A 104 7.63 -2.42 -28.52
C PHE A 104 7.37 -0.94 -28.85
N GLN A 105 7.30 -0.56 -30.12
CA GLN A 105 7.16 0.84 -30.50
C GLN A 105 5.76 1.41 -30.18
N TYR A 106 4.73 0.57 -30.27
CA TYR A 106 3.31 0.97 -30.16
C TYR A 106 2.53 0.22 -29.09
N ALA A 107 3.15 -0.75 -28.40
CA ALA A 107 2.53 -1.41 -27.26
C ALA A 107 2.36 -0.42 -26.10
N THR A 108 1.35 -0.69 -25.27
CA THR A 108 0.98 0.12 -24.11
C THR A 108 1.44 -0.54 -22.81
N VAL A 109 1.34 -1.87 -22.72
CA VAL A 109 1.63 -2.65 -21.53
C VAL A 109 2.41 -3.91 -21.90
N VAL A 110 3.41 -4.23 -21.07
CA VAL A 110 4.07 -5.54 -21.09
C VAL A 110 3.31 -6.48 -20.17
N GLU A 111 2.90 -7.64 -20.65
CA GLU A 111 2.23 -8.67 -19.86
C GLU A 111 3.13 -9.91 -19.77
N GLU A 112 3.28 -10.43 -18.56
CA GLU A 112 3.92 -11.71 -18.30
C GLU A 112 2.96 -12.64 -17.57
N SER A 113 2.77 -13.82 -18.12
CA SER A 113 1.89 -14.86 -17.64
C SER A 113 2.69 -15.96 -16.95
N LYS A 114 2.11 -16.59 -15.93
CA LYS A 114 2.70 -17.74 -15.24
C LYS A 114 1.68 -18.83 -15.03
N ARG A 115 2.13 -20.08 -14.91
CA ARG A 115 1.25 -21.20 -14.55
C ARG A 115 0.47 -20.94 -13.26
N PHE A 116 -0.77 -21.43 -13.21
CA PHE A 116 -1.68 -21.25 -12.09
C PHE A 116 -1.08 -21.63 -10.75
N GLY A 117 -1.22 -20.74 -9.76
CA GLY A 117 -0.77 -20.95 -8.39
C GLY A 117 0.74 -20.88 -8.16
N LEU A 118 1.55 -20.53 -9.18
CA LEU A 118 2.98 -20.24 -8.96
C LEU A 118 3.14 -18.94 -8.18
N ALA A 119 3.82 -18.97 -7.03
CA ALA A 119 4.13 -17.77 -6.27
C ALA A 119 5.05 -16.82 -7.08
N LEU A 120 4.65 -15.54 -7.18
CA LEU A 120 5.30 -14.56 -8.06
C LEU A 120 6.66 -14.06 -7.51
N ASP A 121 6.91 -14.22 -6.21
CA ASP A 121 8.18 -13.85 -5.55
C ASP A 121 9.12 -15.02 -5.35
N SER A 122 8.74 -16.22 -5.79
CA SER A 122 9.55 -17.43 -5.67
C SER A 122 10.02 -17.92 -7.02
N ARG A 123 11.21 -18.50 -7.04
CA ARG A 123 11.74 -19.17 -8.24
C ARG A 123 10.89 -20.39 -8.57
N ASP A 124 10.51 -20.58 -9.84
CA ASP A 124 9.94 -21.85 -10.25
C ASP A 124 11.04 -22.92 -10.27
N ARG A 125 10.91 -23.93 -9.41
CA ARG A 125 11.87 -25.04 -9.35
C ARG A 125 11.72 -26.01 -10.53
N ASN A 126 10.57 -25.98 -11.19
CA ASN A 126 10.26 -26.85 -12.31
C ASN A 126 10.76 -26.28 -13.65
N ASP A 127 11.00 -24.97 -13.71
CA ASP A 127 11.58 -24.31 -14.88
C ASP A 127 13.05 -23.98 -14.65
N ARG A 128 13.93 -24.83 -15.20
CA ARG A 128 15.38 -24.64 -15.11
C ARG A 128 15.89 -23.51 -16.01
N ALA A 129 15.10 -23.08 -17.00
CA ALA A 129 15.44 -21.96 -17.87
C ALA A 129 15.11 -20.62 -17.20
N GLN A 130 14.14 -20.59 -16.27
CA GLN A 130 13.77 -19.36 -15.57
C GLN A 130 14.93 -18.79 -14.72
N ARG A 131 15.34 -17.58 -15.09
CA ARG A 131 16.31 -16.79 -14.34
C ARG A 131 15.61 -15.92 -13.29
N GLY A 132 15.89 -16.21 -12.03
CA GLY A 132 15.31 -15.46 -10.90
C GLY A 132 13.82 -15.73 -10.71
N THR A 133 13.13 -14.79 -10.07
CA THR A 133 11.69 -14.88 -9.75
C THR A 133 10.86 -14.25 -10.86
N PRO A 134 9.56 -14.60 -11.01
CA PRO A 134 8.65 -13.90 -11.91
C PRO A 134 8.62 -12.38 -11.69
N HIS A 135 8.63 -11.93 -10.43
CA HIS A 135 8.78 -10.52 -10.07
C HIS A 135 10.06 -9.89 -10.66
N GLY A 136 11.21 -10.55 -10.52
CA GLY A 136 12.45 -10.07 -11.10
C GLY A 136 12.46 -10.09 -12.63
N GLN A 137 11.67 -10.98 -13.25
CA GLN A 137 11.54 -11.10 -14.70
C GLN A 137 10.77 -9.92 -15.30
N ILE A 138 9.57 -9.61 -14.77
CA ILE A 138 8.78 -8.46 -15.27
C ILE A 138 9.52 -7.13 -15.12
N LEU A 139 10.32 -6.95 -14.04
CA LEU A 139 11.13 -5.75 -13.87
C LEU A 139 12.22 -5.61 -14.94
N ARG A 140 12.82 -6.72 -15.41
CA ARG A 140 13.76 -6.68 -16.53
C ARG A 140 13.05 -6.33 -17.83
N TYR A 141 11.89 -6.92 -18.09
CA TYR A 141 11.11 -6.63 -19.30
C TYR A 141 10.68 -5.19 -19.36
N LEU A 142 10.24 -4.61 -18.24
CA LEU A 142 9.92 -3.19 -18.17
C LEU A 142 11.13 -2.29 -18.42
N ALA A 143 12.31 -2.66 -17.93
CA ALA A 143 13.54 -1.92 -18.20
C ALA A 143 13.90 -1.95 -19.70
N THR A 144 13.83 -3.12 -20.33
CA THR A 144 14.07 -3.25 -21.78
C THR A 144 13.01 -2.48 -22.58
N ALA A 145 11.73 -2.70 -22.28
CA ALA A 145 10.62 -2.07 -22.99
C ALA A 145 10.63 -0.55 -22.85
N GLU A 146 11.01 0.00 -21.70
CA GLU A 146 11.14 1.44 -21.53
C GLU A 146 12.22 2.03 -22.44
N ILE A 147 13.38 1.36 -22.55
CA ILE A 147 14.47 1.81 -23.43
C ILE A 147 14.08 1.67 -24.90
N GLU A 148 13.55 0.51 -25.32
CA GLU A 148 13.21 0.23 -26.71
C GLU A 148 12.02 1.05 -27.23
N SER A 149 11.12 1.43 -26.34
CA SER A 149 9.96 2.26 -26.67
C SER A 149 10.22 3.77 -26.51
N GLU A 150 11.43 4.17 -26.13
CA GLU A 150 11.81 5.56 -25.81
C GLU A 150 10.93 6.20 -24.73
N GLY A 151 10.63 5.45 -23.67
CA GLY A 151 9.86 5.93 -22.52
C GLY A 151 8.34 5.83 -22.66
N ARG A 152 7.83 5.29 -23.78
CA ARG A 152 6.38 5.11 -24.02
C ARG A 152 5.79 3.99 -23.15
N ILE A 153 6.43 2.82 -23.12
CA ILE A 153 6.03 1.71 -22.26
C ILE A 153 6.59 1.95 -20.87
N ARG A 154 5.68 2.09 -19.90
CA ARG A 154 6.02 2.20 -18.47
C ARG A 154 5.30 1.18 -17.60
N TRP A 155 4.21 0.59 -18.10
CA TRP A 155 3.33 -0.26 -17.32
C TRP A 155 3.58 -1.73 -17.62
N GLY A 156 3.51 -2.55 -16.58
CA GLY A 156 3.62 -4.00 -16.70
C GLY A 156 2.55 -4.71 -15.91
N ILE A 157 2.06 -5.82 -16.43
CA ILE A 157 1.17 -6.75 -15.75
C ILE A 157 1.91 -8.07 -15.57
N LEU A 158 1.90 -8.61 -14.36
CA LEU A 158 2.38 -9.96 -14.07
C LEU A 158 1.25 -10.73 -13.41
N THR A 159 0.91 -11.91 -13.93
CA THR A 159 -0.14 -12.73 -13.34
C THR A 159 0.14 -14.22 -13.41
N ASN A 160 -0.35 -14.96 -12.42
CA ASN A 160 -0.45 -16.42 -12.45
C ASN A 160 -1.90 -16.89 -12.66
N GLY A 161 -2.78 -16.02 -13.17
CA GLY A 161 -4.22 -16.25 -13.28
C GLY A 161 -4.99 -15.87 -12.01
N SER A 162 -4.55 -16.28 -10.81
CA SER A 162 -5.21 -15.88 -9.55
C SER A 162 -4.74 -14.52 -9.04
N VAL A 163 -3.43 -14.33 -8.94
CA VAL A 163 -2.82 -13.09 -8.46
C VAL A 163 -2.40 -12.24 -9.64
N TRP A 164 -2.79 -10.97 -9.64
CA TRP A 164 -2.50 -9.99 -10.67
C TRP A 164 -1.74 -8.81 -10.07
N ARG A 165 -0.60 -8.48 -10.68
CA ARG A 165 0.23 -7.35 -10.28
C ARG A 165 0.32 -6.32 -11.38
N LEU A 166 0.09 -5.05 -11.03
CA LEU A 166 0.30 -3.90 -11.91
C LEU A 166 1.56 -3.17 -11.46
N TYR A 167 2.51 -2.99 -12.37
CA TYR A 167 3.79 -2.35 -12.16
C TYR A 167 3.87 -1.01 -12.88
N ASP A 168 4.58 -0.06 -12.27
CA ASP A 168 5.02 1.17 -12.94
C ASP A 168 6.56 1.27 -12.90
N TYR A 169 7.19 1.31 -14.08
CA TYR A 169 8.63 1.49 -14.21
C TYR A 169 9.13 2.81 -13.57
N ARG A 170 8.26 3.82 -13.49
CA ARG A 170 8.57 5.12 -12.87
C ARG A 170 8.42 5.12 -11.36
N ALA A 171 7.83 4.09 -10.74
CA ALA A 171 7.69 4.01 -9.29
C ALA A 171 9.04 3.97 -8.56
N ARG A 172 9.05 4.45 -7.31
CA ARG A 172 10.24 4.54 -6.45
C ARG A 172 9.86 4.14 -5.01
N PRO A 173 10.48 3.09 -4.42
CA PRO A 173 11.41 2.14 -5.04
C PRO A 173 10.74 1.28 -6.13
N ARG A 174 11.46 0.93 -7.21
CA ARG A 174 10.92 0.13 -8.30
C ARG A 174 10.47 -1.27 -7.86
N ALA A 175 11.19 -1.89 -6.91
CA ALA A 175 10.91 -3.26 -6.46
C ALA A 175 9.58 -3.40 -5.70
N SER A 176 9.13 -2.36 -4.99
CA SER A 176 7.85 -2.34 -4.28
C SER A 176 6.76 -1.52 -5.01
N GLY A 177 7.11 -0.92 -6.16
CA GLY A 177 6.26 -0.07 -6.98
C GLY A 177 5.23 -0.84 -7.81
N PHE A 178 4.51 -1.77 -7.18
CA PHE A 178 3.40 -2.50 -7.78
C PHE A 178 2.16 -2.47 -6.90
N PHE A 179 1.02 -2.74 -7.52
CA PHE A 179 -0.26 -3.06 -6.89
C PHE A 179 -0.54 -4.54 -7.13
N GLU A 180 -1.07 -5.25 -6.14
CA GLU A 180 -1.42 -6.67 -6.23
C GLU A 180 -2.86 -6.93 -5.81
N ALA A 181 -3.54 -7.76 -6.59
CA ALA A 181 -4.89 -8.23 -6.31
C ALA A 181 -4.98 -9.75 -6.51
N ASP A 182 -5.61 -10.45 -5.56
CA ASP A 182 -5.95 -11.87 -5.69
C ASP A 182 -7.42 -11.99 -6.15
N LEU A 183 -7.63 -12.46 -7.38
CA LEU A 183 -8.96 -12.65 -7.95
C LEU A 183 -9.83 -13.60 -7.13
N ALA A 184 -9.28 -14.66 -6.53
CA ALA A 184 -10.05 -15.59 -5.73
C ALA A 184 -10.62 -14.91 -4.47
N GLU A 185 -9.85 -14.00 -3.86
CA GLU A 185 -10.31 -13.16 -2.76
C GLU A 185 -11.35 -12.13 -3.23
N LEU A 186 -11.09 -11.45 -4.35
CA LEU A 186 -11.97 -10.41 -4.88
C LEU A 186 -13.34 -10.92 -5.34
N LEU A 187 -13.45 -12.21 -5.68
CA LEU A 187 -14.71 -12.83 -6.08
C LEU A 187 -15.61 -13.22 -4.89
N GLN A 188 -15.09 -13.18 -3.65
CA GLN A 188 -15.87 -13.51 -2.46
C GLN A 188 -17.03 -12.51 -2.23
N PRO A 189 -18.10 -12.93 -1.53
CA PRO A 189 -19.17 -12.01 -1.15
C PRO A 189 -18.66 -10.81 -0.33
N GLY A 190 -19.16 -9.60 -0.60
CA GLY A 190 -18.78 -8.38 0.13
C GLY A 190 -17.50 -7.72 -0.39
N LYS A 191 -16.93 -8.21 -1.50
CA LYS A 191 -15.71 -7.71 -2.14
C LYS A 191 -15.98 -6.97 -3.45
N GLU A 192 -17.22 -6.53 -3.67
CA GLU A 192 -17.66 -5.85 -4.90
C GLU A 192 -16.88 -4.57 -5.18
N ASP A 193 -16.64 -3.75 -4.14
CA ASP A 193 -15.84 -2.52 -4.25
C ASP A 193 -14.38 -2.86 -4.60
N ASP A 194 -13.76 -3.84 -3.93
CA ASP A 194 -12.39 -4.26 -4.19
C ASP A 194 -12.24 -4.82 -5.64
N LEU A 195 -13.23 -5.59 -6.12
CA LEU A 195 -13.27 -6.08 -7.50
C LEU A 195 -13.49 -4.95 -8.51
N ARG A 196 -14.22 -3.90 -8.14
CA ARG A 196 -14.41 -2.70 -8.97
C ARG A 196 -13.12 -1.91 -9.08
N VAL A 197 -12.36 -1.78 -7.99
CA VAL A 197 -10.99 -1.23 -8.01
C VAL A 197 -10.13 -2.02 -8.99
N PHE A 198 -10.12 -3.35 -8.90
CA PHE A 198 -9.39 -4.21 -9.84
C PHE A 198 -9.78 -3.95 -11.30
N HIS A 199 -11.08 -3.97 -11.61
CA HIS A 199 -11.59 -3.71 -12.96
C HIS A 199 -11.14 -2.33 -13.48
N LEU A 200 -11.25 -1.29 -12.66
CA LEU A 200 -10.86 0.06 -13.05
C LEU A 200 -9.34 0.23 -13.20
N LEU A 201 -8.50 -0.49 -12.45
CA LEU A 201 -7.06 -0.37 -12.57
C LEU A 201 -6.46 -1.20 -13.72
N PHE A 202 -7.09 -2.32 -14.10
CA PHE A 202 -6.55 -3.25 -15.11
C PHE A 202 -7.19 -3.14 -16.49
N ARG A 203 -8.33 -2.45 -16.64
CA ARG A 203 -8.97 -2.29 -17.95
C ARG A 203 -8.14 -1.45 -18.91
N ARG A 204 -8.22 -1.76 -20.21
CA ARG A 204 -7.48 -1.08 -21.28
C ARG A 204 -7.61 0.45 -21.22
N GLU A 205 -8.82 0.95 -20.96
CA GLU A 205 -9.12 2.39 -20.93
C GLU A 205 -8.27 3.15 -19.91
N SER A 206 -7.82 2.48 -18.86
CA SER A 206 -7.03 3.12 -17.79
C SER A 206 -5.59 3.40 -18.19
N PHE A 207 -5.12 2.77 -19.27
CA PHE A 207 -3.79 2.95 -19.84
C PHE A 207 -3.77 3.88 -21.05
N THR A 208 -4.94 4.29 -21.54
CA THR A 208 -5.08 5.15 -22.72
C THR A 208 -5.47 6.57 -22.33
N LEU A 209 -5.02 7.55 -23.12
CA LEU A 209 -5.49 8.92 -22.97
C LEU A 209 -6.94 9.02 -23.44
N ARG A 210 -7.76 9.68 -22.62
CA ARG A 210 -9.11 10.09 -23.01
C ARG A 210 -9.01 11.30 -23.95
N ASP A 211 -10.03 11.53 -24.77
CA ASP A 211 -10.06 12.67 -25.68
C ASP A 211 -9.88 14.00 -24.92
N GLY A 212 -8.84 14.75 -25.29
CA GLY A 212 -8.49 16.03 -24.65
C GLY A 212 -7.77 15.91 -23.30
N ALA A 213 -7.55 14.70 -22.77
CA ALA A 213 -6.78 14.49 -21.55
C ALA A 213 -5.27 14.47 -21.84
N THR A 214 -4.48 14.94 -20.87
CA THR A 214 -3.01 14.92 -20.92
C THR A 214 -2.39 13.79 -20.11
N THR A 215 -3.19 13.10 -19.30
CA THR A 215 -2.80 12.00 -18.41
C THR A 215 -3.81 10.86 -18.49
N THR A 216 -3.36 9.63 -18.24
CA THR A 216 -4.25 8.47 -18.14
C THR A 216 -4.90 8.37 -16.76
N PHE A 217 -5.93 7.53 -16.62
CA PHE A 217 -6.56 7.28 -15.32
C PHE A 217 -5.55 6.82 -14.25
N LEU A 218 -4.61 5.93 -14.61
CA LEU A 218 -3.57 5.46 -13.67
C LEU A 218 -2.63 6.60 -13.25
N GLU A 219 -2.30 7.52 -14.16
CA GLU A 219 -1.46 8.67 -13.83
C GLU A 219 -2.18 9.66 -12.93
N GLU A 220 -3.48 9.88 -13.17
CA GLU A 220 -4.35 10.69 -12.31
C GLU A 220 -4.49 10.06 -10.92
N ALA A 221 -4.71 8.75 -10.85
CA ALA A 221 -4.75 7.99 -9.60
C ALA A 221 -3.47 8.15 -8.76
N LEU A 222 -2.30 8.00 -9.41
CA LEU A 222 -1.00 8.21 -8.77
C LEU A 222 -0.81 9.66 -8.31
N ALA A 223 -1.25 10.64 -9.11
CA ALA A 223 -1.11 12.05 -8.78
C ALA A 223 -2.04 12.47 -7.63
N GLU A 224 -3.27 11.98 -7.62
CA GLU A 224 -4.24 12.21 -6.55
C GLU A 224 -3.76 11.64 -5.23
N GLY A 225 -3.26 10.39 -5.25
CA GLY A 225 -2.66 9.77 -4.08
C GLY A 225 -1.53 10.61 -3.47
N ARG A 226 -0.59 11.09 -4.30
CA ARG A 226 0.51 11.95 -3.82
C ARG A 226 0.03 13.28 -3.23
N ARG A 227 -0.94 13.95 -3.88
CA ARG A 227 -1.50 15.20 -3.36
C ARG A 227 -2.16 14.99 -2.00
N TYR A 228 -2.90 13.90 -1.85
CA TYR A 228 -3.51 13.55 -0.57
C TYR A 228 -2.46 13.29 0.51
N GLU A 229 -1.41 12.51 0.20
CA GLU A 229 -0.30 12.27 1.13
C GLU A 229 0.40 13.58 1.55
N GLU A 230 0.67 14.47 0.60
CA GLU A 230 1.26 15.79 0.86
C GLU A 230 0.38 16.64 1.78
N GLN A 231 -0.93 16.66 1.52
CA GLN A 231 -1.90 17.38 2.35
C GLN A 231 -1.95 16.81 3.78
N VAL A 232 -2.08 15.49 3.92
CA VAL A 232 -2.12 14.82 5.23
C VAL A 232 -0.82 15.06 6.00
N ALA A 233 0.33 15.06 5.34
CA ALA A 233 1.61 15.37 5.98
C ALA A 233 1.67 16.82 6.49
N GLN A 234 1.20 17.77 5.70
CA GLN A 234 1.14 19.17 6.10
C GLN A 234 0.19 19.38 7.29
N ASP A 235 -1.00 18.77 7.24
CA ASP A 235 -2.00 18.88 8.31
C ASP A 235 -1.49 18.24 9.61
N LEU A 236 -0.88 17.06 9.51
CA LEU A 236 -0.27 16.40 10.66
C LEU A 236 0.87 17.22 11.24
N SER A 237 1.74 17.82 10.42
CA SER A 237 2.81 18.71 10.90
C SER A 237 2.24 19.90 11.68
N GLY A 238 1.19 20.54 11.16
CA GLY A 238 0.48 21.61 11.86
C GLY A 238 -0.08 21.16 13.20
N VAL A 239 -0.80 20.04 13.25
CA VAL A 239 -1.34 19.46 14.48
C VAL A 239 -0.23 19.12 15.48
N VAL A 240 0.90 18.59 15.01
CA VAL A 240 2.04 18.25 15.86
C VAL A 240 2.62 19.50 16.51
N PHE A 241 2.87 20.55 15.73
CA PHE A 241 3.47 21.78 16.21
C PHE A 241 2.54 22.60 17.10
N GLU A 242 1.26 22.71 16.75
CA GLU A 242 0.31 23.57 17.44
C GLU A 242 -0.31 22.93 18.69
N ARG A 243 -0.43 21.59 18.72
CA ARG A 243 -1.18 20.88 19.76
C ARG A 243 -0.36 19.77 20.43
N VAL A 244 0.09 18.78 19.67
CA VAL A 244 0.72 17.56 20.23
C VAL A 244 1.96 17.91 21.05
N PHE A 245 2.91 18.64 20.45
CA PHE A 245 4.19 18.94 21.08
C PHE A 245 4.04 19.90 22.27
N PRO A 246 3.32 21.04 22.16
CA PRO A 246 3.06 21.91 23.31
C PRO A 246 2.34 21.20 24.47
N ASN A 247 1.34 20.36 24.18
CA ASN A 247 0.61 19.62 25.22
C ASN A 247 1.52 18.63 25.94
N LEU A 248 2.37 17.92 25.19
CA LEU A 248 3.33 16.99 25.77
C LEU A 248 4.36 17.69 26.65
N VAL A 249 4.90 18.84 26.21
CA VAL A 249 5.82 19.65 27.02
C VAL A 249 5.14 20.13 28.30
N ASN A 250 3.92 20.67 28.20
CA ASN A 250 3.17 21.15 29.35
C ASN A 250 2.89 20.05 30.37
N ALA A 251 2.48 18.86 29.91
CA ALA A 251 2.25 17.70 30.76
C ALA A 251 3.53 17.30 31.51
N LEU A 252 4.68 17.24 30.82
CA LEU A 252 5.97 16.90 31.44
C LEU A 252 6.45 17.95 32.45
N VAL A 253 6.27 19.24 32.14
CA VAL A 253 6.61 20.34 33.05
C VAL A 253 5.76 20.29 34.32
N GLN A 254 4.48 19.89 34.23
CA GLN A 254 3.61 19.78 35.40
C GLN A 254 3.94 18.57 36.29
N LYS A 255 4.55 17.53 35.73
CA LYS A 255 4.86 16.27 36.44
C LYS A 255 6.31 16.15 36.90
N SER A 256 7.16 17.13 36.60
CA SER A 256 8.58 17.10 36.94
C SER A 256 9.07 18.41 37.52
N GLU A 257 10.13 18.34 38.33
CA GLU A 257 10.87 19.52 38.82
C GLU A 257 12.02 19.91 37.87
N GLU A 258 12.12 19.25 36.73
CA GLU A 258 13.16 19.50 35.73
C GLU A 258 12.95 20.84 35.01
N SER A 259 14.03 21.33 34.40
CA SER A 259 13.94 22.57 33.61
C SER A 259 12.99 22.41 32.41
N LEU A 260 12.43 23.52 31.93
CA LEU A 260 11.65 23.55 30.68
C LEU A 260 12.43 22.97 29.50
N VAL A 261 13.74 23.20 29.45
CA VAL A 261 14.61 22.67 28.39
C VAL A 261 14.67 21.14 28.46
N ALA A 262 14.87 20.57 29.65
CA ALA A 262 14.89 19.13 29.85
C ALA A 262 13.52 18.48 29.56
N SER A 263 12.43 19.12 29.99
CA SER A 263 11.06 18.66 29.67
C SER A 263 10.78 18.71 28.16
N ARG A 264 11.23 19.77 27.48
CA ARG A 264 11.13 19.90 26.02
C ARG A 264 11.92 18.79 25.30
N ASP A 265 13.15 18.54 25.72
CA ASP A 265 13.99 17.53 25.07
C ASP A 265 13.43 16.12 25.30
N ALA A 266 12.87 15.84 26.49
CA ALA A 266 12.15 14.60 26.78
C ALA A 266 10.85 14.48 25.94
N ALA A 267 10.08 15.55 25.80
CA ALA A 267 8.89 15.59 24.94
C ALA A 267 9.25 15.25 23.49
N LEU A 268 10.35 15.80 22.99
CA LEU A 268 10.81 15.58 21.62
C LEU A 268 11.16 14.10 21.40
N ILE A 269 11.89 13.50 22.34
CA ILE A 269 12.24 12.08 22.26
C ILE A 269 10.99 11.19 22.35
N PHE A 270 10.03 11.52 23.21
CA PHE A 270 8.78 10.78 23.32
C PHE A 270 7.95 10.87 22.02
N LEU A 271 7.83 12.06 21.44
CA LEU A 271 7.19 12.27 20.14
C LEU A 271 7.88 11.45 19.03
N TYR A 272 9.21 11.42 19.01
CA TYR A 272 9.96 10.66 18.00
C TYR A 272 9.75 9.15 18.14
N ARG A 273 9.66 8.65 19.38
CA ARG A 273 9.30 7.25 19.65
C ARG A 273 7.90 6.93 19.14
N LEU A 274 6.93 7.82 19.36
CA LEU A 274 5.56 7.64 18.85
C LEU A 274 5.51 7.62 17.32
N LEU A 275 6.11 8.62 16.66
CA LEU A 275 6.16 8.68 15.20
C LEU A 275 6.87 7.48 14.59
N PHE A 276 7.96 7.01 15.22
CA PHE A 276 8.64 5.78 14.81
C PHE A 276 7.72 4.57 14.89
N VAL A 277 7.01 4.37 16.02
CA VAL A 277 6.12 3.22 16.20
C VAL A 277 4.97 3.26 15.21
N LEU A 278 4.32 4.41 15.04
CA LEU A 278 3.26 4.60 14.04
C LEU A 278 3.73 4.23 12.63
N TYR A 279 4.89 4.74 12.22
CA TYR A 279 5.47 4.43 10.92
C TYR A 279 5.87 2.96 10.78
N ALA A 280 6.49 2.38 11.80
CA ALA A 280 7.00 1.02 11.78
C ALA A 280 5.87 -0.03 11.80
N GLU A 281 4.79 0.21 12.54
CA GLU A 281 3.60 -0.64 12.51
C GLU A 281 2.90 -0.58 11.15
N ASP A 282 2.62 0.61 10.61
CA ASP A 282 1.90 0.76 9.34
C ASP A 282 2.69 0.22 8.13
N ARG A 283 4.03 0.26 8.19
CA ARG A 283 4.93 -0.34 7.18
C ARG A 283 5.16 -1.84 7.38
N GLY A 284 4.66 -2.44 8.46
CA GLY A 284 4.91 -3.85 8.81
C GLY A 284 6.38 -4.14 9.15
N LEU A 285 7.11 -3.15 9.66
CA LEU A 285 8.47 -3.32 10.19
C LEU A 285 8.45 -3.94 11.59
N LEU A 286 7.36 -3.74 12.33
CA LEU A 286 7.06 -4.45 13.57
C LEU A 286 6.17 -5.68 13.29
N PRO A 287 6.07 -6.65 14.22
CA PRO A 287 5.37 -7.93 14.02
C PRO A 287 3.83 -7.81 14.02
N VAL A 288 3.27 -6.81 13.34
CA VAL A 288 1.82 -6.50 13.33
C VAL A 288 0.93 -7.59 12.74
N ASN A 289 1.52 -8.59 12.07
CA ASN A 289 0.82 -9.77 11.55
C ASN A 289 1.01 -11.02 12.43
N ASP A 290 1.71 -10.88 13.56
CA ASP A 290 1.89 -11.94 14.54
C ASP A 290 0.93 -11.67 15.71
N GLU A 291 -0.03 -12.58 15.94
CA GLU A 291 -1.03 -12.44 17.01
C GLU A 291 -0.38 -12.26 18.40
N ARG A 292 0.86 -12.74 18.59
CA ARG A 292 1.59 -12.58 19.86
C ARG A 292 1.98 -11.12 20.15
N TYR A 293 2.03 -10.26 19.13
CA TYR A 293 2.37 -8.85 19.26
C TYR A 293 1.15 -7.95 19.51
N ASP A 294 -0.06 -8.43 19.21
CA ASP A 294 -1.31 -7.64 19.25
C ASP A 294 -1.56 -6.95 20.58
N ASP A 295 -1.24 -7.64 21.69
CA ASP A 295 -1.43 -7.14 23.06
C ASP A 295 -0.41 -6.07 23.47
N TYR A 296 0.64 -5.85 22.68
CA TYR A 296 1.75 -4.95 23.01
C TYR A 296 1.89 -3.77 22.04
N GLY A 297 1.37 -3.90 20.82
CA GLY A 297 1.41 -2.85 19.81
C GLY A 297 0.68 -1.56 20.22
N LEU A 298 0.86 -0.52 19.42
CA LEU A 298 0.18 0.76 19.56
C LEU A 298 -1.23 0.72 18.95
N ARG A 299 -1.43 -0.04 17.88
CA ARG A 299 -2.70 -0.09 17.14
C ARG A 299 -3.93 -0.48 17.99
N LYS A 300 -4.03 -1.73 18.45
CA LYS A 300 -5.24 -2.22 19.12
C LYS A 300 -5.42 -1.70 20.56
N PRO A 301 -4.43 -1.82 21.46
CA PRO A 301 -4.60 -1.47 22.87
C PRO A 301 -4.69 0.03 23.13
N VAL A 302 -4.22 0.86 22.19
CA VAL A 302 -4.09 2.31 22.38
C VAL A 302 -4.87 3.08 21.31
N ARG A 303 -4.52 2.99 20.02
CA ARG A 303 -5.18 3.82 18.98
C ARG A 303 -6.67 3.47 18.82
N ASP A 304 -7.00 2.20 18.67
CA ASP A 304 -8.38 1.75 18.44
C ASP A 304 -9.26 1.97 19.68
N ASP A 305 -8.72 1.74 20.87
CA ASP A 305 -9.41 2.01 22.14
C ASP A 305 -9.65 3.52 22.33
N ILE A 306 -8.64 4.36 22.16
CA ILE A 306 -8.78 5.81 22.25
C ILE A 306 -9.78 6.32 21.20
N ALA A 307 -9.70 5.86 19.96
CA ALA A 307 -10.63 6.27 18.91
C ALA A 307 -12.08 5.91 19.27
N SER A 308 -12.31 4.70 19.80
CA SER A 308 -13.64 4.24 20.20
C SER A 308 -14.20 5.05 21.37
N ARG A 309 -13.35 5.37 22.37
CA ARG A 309 -13.73 6.17 23.54
C ARG A 309 -13.99 7.64 23.19
N MET A 310 -13.15 8.25 22.34
CA MET A 310 -13.39 9.60 21.82
C MET A 310 -14.69 9.69 21.02
N ALA A 311 -14.97 8.68 20.17
CA ALA A 311 -16.22 8.63 19.41
C ALA A 311 -17.47 8.46 20.31
N ALA A 312 -17.31 7.87 21.49
CA ALA A 312 -18.35 7.71 22.49
C ALA A 312 -18.47 8.89 23.47
N ASP A 313 -17.67 9.95 23.30
CA ASP A 313 -17.56 11.08 24.25
C ASP A 313 -17.28 10.60 25.69
N ASP A 314 -16.44 9.56 25.83
CA ASP A 314 -16.09 8.98 27.12
C ASP A 314 -15.05 9.84 27.87
N THR A 315 -15.01 9.71 29.19
CA THR A 315 -14.12 10.47 30.07
C THR A 315 -12.84 9.69 30.38
N TYR A 316 -11.69 10.34 30.20
CA TYR A 316 -10.38 9.79 30.57
C TYR A 316 -10.03 10.08 32.04
N SER A 317 -9.25 9.20 32.65
CA SER A 317 -8.83 9.33 34.05
C SER A 317 -7.73 10.36 34.21
N ALA A 318 -7.87 11.23 35.21
CA ALA A 318 -6.84 12.19 35.64
C ALA A 318 -5.70 11.58 36.47
N ILE A 319 -5.84 10.30 36.86
CA ILE A 319 -4.91 9.62 37.77
C ILE A 319 -4.33 8.35 37.16
N ALA A 320 -5.14 7.58 36.43
CA ALA A 320 -4.66 6.35 35.80
C ALA A 320 -3.75 6.69 34.62
N THR A 321 -2.73 5.86 34.41
CA THR A 321 -1.62 6.08 33.47
C THR A 321 -1.52 4.93 32.47
N ASN A 322 -2.64 4.26 32.18
CA ASN A 322 -2.68 3.00 31.44
C ASN A 322 -2.02 3.13 30.06
N TYR A 323 -2.36 4.19 29.31
CA TYR A 323 -1.77 4.38 27.98
C TYR A 323 -0.28 4.73 28.07
N TYR A 324 0.14 5.54 29.04
CA TYR A 324 1.55 5.88 29.23
C TYR A 324 2.39 4.66 29.63
N ASP A 325 1.89 3.85 30.56
CA ASP A 325 2.55 2.62 31.00
C ASP A 325 2.63 1.58 29.87
N HIS A 326 1.59 1.50 29.03
CA HIS A 326 1.60 0.67 27.82
C HIS A 326 2.68 1.14 26.84
N LEU A 327 2.71 2.43 26.51
CA LEU A 327 3.69 3.01 25.59
C LEU A 327 5.14 2.83 26.08
N THR A 328 5.40 3.09 27.36
CA THR A 328 6.74 2.89 27.94
C THR A 328 7.15 1.41 27.95
N THR A 329 6.20 0.49 28.15
CA THR A 329 6.44 -0.95 28.01
C THR A 329 6.78 -1.30 26.56
N LEU A 330 6.00 -0.84 25.59
CA LEU A 330 6.26 -1.05 24.16
C LEU A 330 7.63 -0.51 23.76
N PHE A 331 8.01 0.69 24.19
CA PHE A 331 9.33 1.28 23.92
C PHE A 331 10.48 0.42 24.45
N LYS A 332 10.33 -0.16 25.64
CA LYS A 332 11.32 -1.09 26.22
C LYS A 332 11.42 -2.39 25.42
N LEU A 333 10.28 -2.94 25.00
CA LEU A 333 10.24 -4.14 24.16
C LEU A 333 10.94 -3.89 22.81
N ILE A 334 10.73 -2.71 22.20
CA ILE A 334 11.41 -2.33 20.94
C ILE A 334 12.93 -2.17 21.15
N ASP A 335 13.36 -1.52 22.23
CA ASP A 335 14.79 -1.35 22.53
C ASP A 335 15.52 -2.69 22.73
N LYS A 336 14.94 -3.58 23.55
CA LYS A 336 15.59 -4.85 23.93
C LYS A 336 15.34 -5.99 22.97
N GLY A 337 14.26 -5.92 22.19
CA GLY A 337 13.71 -7.06 21.48
C GLY A 337 13.04 -8.06 22.44
N ASP A 338 12.14 -8.86 21.92
CA ASP A 338 11.52 -9.98 22.62
C ASP A 338 11.12 -11.08 21.62
N GLU A 339 11.89 -12.17 21.59
CA GLU A 339 11.64 -13.31 20.70
C GLU A 339 10.30 -14.02 20.99
N SER A 340 9.79 -13.94 22.22
CA SER A 340 8.55 -14.61 22.62
C SER A 340 7.33 -14.07 21.85
N ILE A 341 7.38 -12.79 21.49
CA ILE A 341 6.38 -12.08 20.68
C ILE A 341 6.85 -11.80 19.24
N GLY A 342 8.01 -12.36 18.84
CA GLY A 342 8.57 -12.20 17.50
C GLY A 342 9.16 -10.81 17.22
N LEU A 343 9.41 -10.00 18.24
CA LEU A 343 9.92 -8.63 18.10
C LEU A 343 11.46 -8.61 18.10
N PRO A 344 12.13 -8.29 16.97
CA PRO A 344 13.57 -8.13 16.97
C PRO A 344 14.00 -6.85 17.70
N PRO A 345 15.23 -6.79 18.25
CA PRO A 345 15.75 -5.58 18.88
C PRO A 345 16.02 -4.47 17.85
N TYR A 346 15.54 -3.27 18.13
CA TYR A 346 15.79 -2.07 17.31
C TYR A 346 16.86 -1.18 17.96
N ASN A 347 18.13 -1.48 17.66
CA ASN A 347 19.30 -0.81 18.24
C ASN A 347 19.65 0.52 17.56
N GLY A 348 18.82 1.54 17.74
CA GLY A 348 19.04 2.90 17.21
C GLY A 348 19.36 3.97 18.27
N GLY A 349 19.39 3.62 19.55
CA GLY A 349 19.58 4.57 20.67
C GLY A 349 18.35 5.43 20.99
N LEU A 350 17.40 5.60 20.06
CA LEU A 350 16.17 6.37 20.27
C LEU A 350 15.32 5.84 21.44
N PHE A 351 15.23 4.51 21.57
CA PHE A 351 14.46 3.84 22.62
C PHE A 351 15.27 3.53 23.89
N ALA A 352 16.56 3.88 23.91
CA ALA A 352 17.41 3.68 25.08
C ALA A 352 16.91 4.54 26.26
N ALA A 353 16.91 3.98 27.47
CA ALA A 353 16.48 4.68 28.67
C ALA A 353 17.32 5.94 28.93
N GLU A 354 18.62 5.86 28.60
CA GLU A 354 19.59 6.94 28.77
C GLU A 354 19.34 8.12 27.81
N ALA A 355 18.62 7.91 26.71
CA ALA A 355 18.30 8.97 25.77
C ALA A 355 17.36 10.01 26.39
N ALA A 356 16.44 9.59 27.27
CA ALA A 356 15.49 10.47 27.94
C ALA A 356 15.15 9.96 29.36
N PRO A 357 16.05 10.16 30.35
CA PRO A 357 15.86 9.63 31.71
C PRO A 357 14.57 10.12 32.38
N LEU A 358 14.11 11.33 32.03
CA LEU A 358 12.88 11.91 32.57
C LEU A 358 11.64 11.05 32.26
N LEU A 359 11.59 10.41 31.10
CA LEU A 359 10.44 9.59 30.68
C LEU A 359 10.30 8.31 31.50
N GLU A 360 11.38 7.85 32.16
CA GLU A 360 11.34 6.68 33.04
C GLU A 360 10.74 7.00 34.42
N THR A 361 10.86 8.24 34.88
CA THR A 361 10.45 8.66 36.23
C THR A 361 9.07 9.30 36.27
N VAL A 362 8.66 9.99 35.21
CA VAL A 362 7.33 10.61 35.12
C VAL A 362 6.26 9.61 34.71
N ARG A 363 5.01 9.93 35.04
CA ARG A 363 3.82 9.24 34.52
C ARG A 363 2.78 10.26 34.12
N LEU A 364 2.31 10.15 32.88
CA LEU A 364 1.26 11.01 32.33
C LEU A 364 -0.08 10.29 32.40
N ALA A 365 -1.10 10.98 32.88
CA ALA A 365 -2.43 10.42 33.04
C ALA A 365 -3.10 10.16 31.68
N ASP A 366 -4.11 9.30 31.67
CA ASP A 366 -4.87 8.95 30.47
C ASP A 366 -5.50 10.20 29.83
N GLU A 367 -5.95 11.17 30.63
CA GLU A 367 -6.50 12.45 30.14
C GLU A 367 -5.45 13.32 29.42
N GLU A 368 -4.17 13.16 29.74
CA GLU A 368 -3.07 13.92 29.14
C GLU A 368 -2.59 13.23 27.84
N ILE A 369 -2.50 11.90 27.84
CA ILE A 369 -1.97 11.12 26.71
C ILE A 369 -3.00 10.84 25.63
N ALA A 370 -4.25 10.56 25.99
CA ALA A 370 -5.23 10.14 25.00
C ALA A 370 -5.46 11.17 23.87
N PRO A 371 -5.59 12.49 24.17
CA PRO A 371 -5.72 13.50 23.13
C PRO A 371 -4.48 13.57 22.21
N ILE A 372 -3.28 13.43 22.76
CA ILE A 372 -2.00 13.46 22.02
C ILE A 372 -1.95 12.31 21.01
N ILE A 373 -2.29 11.09 21.45
CA ILE A 373 -2.31 9.91 20.57
C ILE A 373 -3.43 10.02 19.54
N TYR A 374 -4.60 10.54 19.93
CA TYR A 374 -5.71 10.74 19.01
C TYR A 374 -5.35 11.70 17.88
N ASP A 375 -4.71 12.83 18.22
CA ASP A 375 -4.25 13.86 17.29
C ASP A 375 -3.17 13.35 16.32
N LEU A 376 -2.25 12.50 16.78
CA LEU A 376 -1.29 11.83 15.91
C LEU A 376 -1.97 10.76 15.04
N SER A 377 -3.02 10.11 15.55
CA SER A 377 -3.66 9.01 14.86
C SER A 377 -4.66 9.45 13.80
N HIS A 378 -5.18 10.68 13.85
CA HIS A 378 -6.28 11.14 13.00
C HIS A 378 -6.02 12.49 12.34
N THR A 379 -6.36 12.57 11.06
CA THR A 379 -6.52 13.84 10.33
C THR A 379 -8.00 14.08 10.05
N GLU A 380 -8.36 15.34 9.82
CA GLU A 380 -9.71 15.75 9.45
C GLU A 380 -9.77 15.97 7.95
N ASP A 381 -10.75 15.35 7.27
CA ASP A 381 -10.95 15.59 5.85
C ASP A 381 -11.70 16.91 5.59
N SER A 382 -11.83 17.28 4.31
CA SER A 382 -12.55 18.49 3.89
C SER A 382 -14.03 18.56 4.32
N GLN A 383 -14.62 17.44 4.77
CA GLN A 383 -16.00 17.34 5.24
C GLN A 383 -16.09 17.34 6.78
N GLY A 384 -14.96 17.53 7.48
CA GLY A 384 -14.91 17.49 8.94
C GLY A 384 -14.87 16.08 9.53
N VAL A 385 -14.70 15.04 8.70
CA VAL A 385 -14.66 13.65 9.16
C VAL A 385 -13.24 13.30 9.56
N ARG A 386 -13.06 12.88 10.82
CA ARG A 386 -11.78 12.37 11.33
C ARG A 386 -11.52 10.98 10.77
N ARG A 387 -10.38 10.80 10.11
CA ARG A 387 -9.89 9.53 9.58
C ARG A 387 -8.53 9.19 10.13
N PHE A 388 -8.26 7.90 10.28
CA PHE A 388 -6.94 7.44 10.64
C PHE A 388 -5.89 7.88 9.61
N VAL A 389 -4.79 8.41 10.10
CA VAL A 389 -3.58 8.63 9.31
C VAL A 389 -2.95 7.27 9.03
N ASN A 390 -2.64 7.02 7.75
CA ASN A 390 -1.88 5.86 7.31
C ASN A 390 -0.42 6.27 7.07
N TYR A 391 0.44 6.00 8.04
CA TYR A 391 1.85 6.36 7.98
C TYR A 391 2.65 5.54 6.96
N ARG A 392 2.08 4.44 6.44
CA ARG A 392 2.68 3.65 5.34
C ARG A 392 2.86 4.48 4.08
N ASP A 393 1.91 5.36 3.80
CA ASP A 393 1.84 6.15 2.57
C ASP A 393 2.76 7.39 2.68
N MET A 394 3.16 7.77 3.90
CA MET A 394 4.10 8.87 4.11
C MET A 394 5.53 8.51 3.68
N SER A 395 6.16 9.43 2.96
CA SER A 395 7.57 9.39 2.60
C SER A 395 8.47 9.78 3.78
N VAL A 396 9.72 9.32 3.74
CA VAL A 396 10.76 9.72 4.71
C VAL A 396 10.98 11.23 4.72
N GLN A 397 10.81 11.90 3.58
CA GLN A 397 10.93 13.35 3.45
C GLN A 397 9.79 14.08 4.17
N GLN A 398 8.55 13.60 4.02
CA GLN A 398 7.39 14.15 4.74
C GLN A 398 7.50 13.95 6.25
N LEU A 399 8.00 12.79 6.71
CA LEU A 399 8.34 12.62 8.12
C LEU A 399 9.47 13.56 8.55
N GLY A 400 10.47 13.74 7.69
CA GLY A 400 11.53 14.75 7.82
C GLY A 400 10.98 16.14 8.12
N SER A 401 9.97 16.60 7.38
CA SER A 401 9.34 17.91 7.57
C SER A 401 8.49 18.06 8.84
N ILE A 402 8.16 16.95 9.53
CA ILE A 402 7.55 17.02 10.87
C ILE A 402 8.64 17.24 11.92
N TYR A 403 9.87 16.80 11.63
CA TYR A 403 11.03 16.97 12.51
C TYR A 403 11.70 18.33 12.39
N GLU A 404 11.79 18.87 11.17
CA GLU A 404 12.25 20.25 10.90
C GLU A 404 11.27 21.29 11.46
#